data_AF-A0A9J7YSH6-F1
#
_entry.id   AF-A0A9J7YSH6-F1
#
_cell.length_a   1.000
_cell.length_b   1.000
_cell.length_c   1.000
_cell.angle_alpha   90.00
_cell.angle_beta   90.00
_cell.angle_gamma   90.00
#
_symmetry.space_group_name_H-M   'P 1'
#
loop_
_entity.id
_entity.type
_entity.pdbx_description
1 polymer ?
#
loop_
_entity_poly.entity_id
_entity_poly.type
_entity_poly.pdbx_seq_one_letter_code
_entity_poly.pdbx_strand_id
1 'polypeptide(L)'
;MKPARGSGRASTRGPRRATDRNTHNTDKRSKPRAEGPHPEPSNKRSGMAGRSKNKGNWKPLAKSSLLALENMLGLSMLSVLALKSKEKEESQKHLNLLRDQFLAKCAQLSVPPRKPGDIMHVSHQFRAERKKSEHGRKSLEALEENVRSIVSTLEEMEVQMDGLEEKCRIMRHKLEEEEDKAREFLQLSEQTVLRLPALPSRPASEPTLQEHLMKMVPDPPAVVRALHTAPVLEDVRAFLELAHKQVDAVQAAHRDTALD
;
A
#
# COMPACT_ATOMS: atom_id res chain seq x y z
N MET A 1 14.91 6.63 -34.47
CA MET A 1 16.02 5.95 -33.77
C MET A 1 15.50 5.23 -32.53
N LYS A 2 15.57 3.89 -32.51
CA LYS A 2 15.50 3.04 -31.32
C LYS A 2 16.19 1.71 -31.66
N PRO A 3 17.28 1.28 -31.02
CA PRO A 3 17.74 -0.09 -31.10
C PRO A 3 17.11 -0.95 -29.99
N ALA A 4 16.99 -2.23 -30.35
CA ALA A 4 16.44 -3.31 -29.56
C ALA A 4 17.30 -3.63 -28.32
N ARG A 5 16.60 -3.93 -27.24
CA ARG A 5 17.10 -4.36 -25.94
C ARG A 5 17.79 -5.72 -26.09
N GLY A 6 19.09 -5.74 -25.83
CA GLY A 6 19.94 -6.90 -26.05
C GLY A 6 20.10 -7.85 -24.87
N SER A 7 21.12 -8.68 -25.08
CA SER A 7 21.90 -9.43 -24.10
C SER A 7 21.34 -10.79 -23.67
N GLY A 8 21.82 -11.82 -24.38
CA GLY A 8 21.81 -13.18 -23.89
C GLY A 8 22.89 -13.42 -22.84
N ARG A 9 22.73 -14.51 -22.10
CA ARG A 9 23.84 -15.27 -21.51
C ARG A 9 23.47 -16.75 -21.44
N ALA A 10 24.37 -17.56 -21.94
CA ALA A 10 24.38 -19.02 -21.80
C ALA A 10 24.60 -19.39 -20.33
N SER A 11 23.88 -20.40 -19.83
CA SER A 11 24.19 -21.07 -18.57
C SER A 11 24.77 -22.44 -18.84
N THR A 12 26.02 -22.61 -18.40
CA THR A 12 26.91 -23.76 -18.55
C THR A 12 26.57 -24.89 -17.56
N ARG A 13 26.78 -26.14 -18.03
CA ARG A 13 27.06 -27.40 -17.29
C ARG A 13 27.68 -27.16 -15.90
N GLY A 14 27.45 -27.91 -14.82
CA GLY A 14 26.80 -29.19 -14.46
C GLY A 14 27.09 -29.41 -12.93
N PRO A 15 27.06 -30.62 -12.32
CA PRO A 15 26.74 -31.94 -12.85
C PRO A 15 25.70 -32.76 -12.05
N ARG A 16 25.39 -33.93 -12.62
CA ARG A 16 24.44 -34.96 -12.20
C ARG A 16 24.94 -35.84 -11.03
N ARG A 17 23.96 -36.24 -10.20
CA ARG A 17 23.65 -37.56 -9.58
C ARG A 17 24.77 -38.58 -9.33
N ALA A 18 24.69 -39.21 -8.15
CA ALA A 18 24.79 -40.67 -8.04
C ALA A 18 23.50 -41.24 -7.39
N THR A 19 23.00 -42.27 -8.06
CA THR A 19 21.81 -43.10 -7.83
C THR A 19 22.21 -44.39 -7.13
N ASP A 20 21.29 -45.03 -6.40
CA ASP A 20 20.95 -46.45 -6.60
C ASP A 20 19.53 -46.69 -6.02
N ARG A 21 18.54 -46.98 -6.90
CA ARG A 21 18.00 -48.32 -7.27
C ARG A 21 17.21 -48.93 -6.11
N ASN A 22 15.89 -49.16 -6.22
CA ASN A 22 15.22 -50.10 -7.12
C ASN A 22 13.72 -49.74 -7.23
N THR A 23 13.15 -49.54 -8.43
CA THR A 23 12.21 -50.46 -9.14
C THR A 23 11.08 -51.03 -8.25
N HIS A 24 9.79 -50.78 -8.52
CA HIS A 24 9.11 -51.31 -9.70
C HIS A 24 7.83 -50.54 -10.08
N ASN A 25 7.64 -50.36 -11.40
CA ASN A 25 6.44 -49.90 -12.12
C ASN A 25 5.18 -50.72 -11.77
N THR A 26 3.93 -50.24 -11.88
CA THR A 26 3.25 -49.85 -13.13
C THR A 26 1.88 -49.21 -12.85
N ASP A 27 1.62 -48.11 -13.59
CA ASP A 27 0.42 -47.76 -14.38
C ASP A 27 -1.01 -47.90 -13.83
N LYS A 28 -1.77 -46.78 -13.85
CA LYS A 28 -2.53 -46.28 -15.04
C LYS A 28 -3.22 -44.95 -14.65
N ARG A 29 -2.71 -43.81 -15.15
CA ARG A 29 -3.12 -43.10 -16.37
C ARG A 29 -4.24 -42.08 -16.14
N SER A 30 -3.83 -40.85 -15.90
CA SER A 30 -4.60 -39.63 -16.15
C SER A 30 -4.54 -39.26 -17.64
N LYS A 31 -5.58 -38.61 -18.18
CA LYS A 31 -5.53 -37.48 -19.13
C LYS A 31 -6.96 -37.00 -19.53
N PRO A 32 -7.14 -35.77 -20.08
CA PRO A 32 -7.95 -34.74 -19.40
C PRO A 32 -8.96 -33.98 -20.31
N ARG A 33 -9.67 -33.02 -19.68
CA ARG A 33 -10.10 -31.69 -20.19
C ARG A 33 -11.32 -31.61 -21.14
N ALA A 34 -12.36 -30.88 -20.73
CA ALA A 34 -13.04 -29.81 -21.51
C ALA A 34 -14.19 -29.18 -20.69
N GLU A 35 -14.55 -27.96 -21.08
CA GLU A 35 -15.39 -26.94 -20.44
C GLU A 35 -16.88 -27.31 -20.25
N GLY A 36 -17.58 -26.58 -19.37
CA GLY A 36 -19.02 -26.72 -19.05
C GLY A 36 -19.96 -26.24 -20.18
N PRO A 37 -21.27 -25.96 -19.97
CA PRO A 37 -22.04 -25.88 -18.71
C PRO A 37 -23.43 -26.58 -18.73
N HIS A 38 -23.86 -27.23 -17.64
CA HIS A 38 -25.30 -27.47 -17.39
C HIS A 38 -25.55 -27.87 -15.92
N PRO A 39 -26.41 -27.17 -15.15
CA PRO A 39 -26.98 -27.72 -13.94
C PRO A 39 -28.36 -28.27 -14.27
N GLU A 40 -28.52 -29.60 -14.29
CA GLU A 40 -29.84 -30.19 -14.14
C GLU A 40 -30.10 -30.54 -12.66
N PRO A 41 -31.29 -30.22 -12.13
CA PRO A 41 -31.61 -30.42 -10.72
C PRO A 41 -32.02 -31.88 -10.49
N SER A 42 -31.08 -32.72 -10.06
CA SER A 42 -31.47 -34.04 -9.57
C SER A 42 -32.15 -33.91 -8.20
N ASN A 43 -33.48 -33.83 -8.25
CA ASN A 43 -34.37 -34.06 -7.12
C ASN A 43 -34.09 -35.45 -6.52
N LYS A 44 -33.21 -35.49 -5.52
CA LYS A 44 -33.18 -36.57 -4.52
C LYS A 44 -33.42 -35.94 -3.17
N ARG A 45 -34.69 -35.66 -2.87
CA ARG A 45 -35.19 -35.66 -1.49
C ARG A 45 -35.08 -37.10 -0.97
N SER A 46 -33.86 -37.53 -0.65
CA SER A 46 -33.62 -38.70 0.17
C SER A 46 -34.06 -38.33 1.58
N GLY A 47 -35.14 -38.95 2.02
CA GLY A 47 -35.83 -38.65 3.27
C GLY A 47 -34.89 -38.40 4.43
N MET A 48 -35.09 -37.25 5.07
CA MET A 48 -34.68 -36.95 6.43
C MET A 48 -35.44 -37.90 7.37
N ALA A 49 -35.04 -39.17 7.39
CA ALA A 49 -35.49 -40.17 8.34
C ALA A 49 -34.29 -41.07 8.65
N GLY A 50 -33.20 -40.43 9.10
CA GLY A 50 -32.07 -41.11 9.72
C GLY A 50 -32.50 -41.70 11.06
N ARG A 51 -33.23 -42.82 11.02
CA ARG A 51 -33.41 -43.68 12.18
C ARG A 51 -32.01 -44.11 12.59
N SER A 52 -31.52 -43.56 13.70
CA SER A 52 -30.15 -43.74 14.21
C SER A 52 -29.76 -45.23 14.19
N LYS A 53 -28.89 -45.63 13.25
CA LYS A 53 -28.41 -47.02 13.06
C LYS A 53 -27.64 -47.59 14.25
N ASN A 54 -27.47 -46.82 15.33
CA ASN A 54 -26.60 -47.16 16.47
C ASN A 54 -27.35 -47.51 17.76
N LYS A 55 -28.70 -47.57 17.75
CA LYS A 55 -29.49 -47.95 18.94
C LYS A 55 -29.28 -49.40 19.38
N GLY A 56 -28.80 -50.28 18.50
CA GLY A 56 -28.59 -51.70 18.80
C GLY A 56 -27.46 -51.99 19.81
N ASN A 57 -26.57 -51.03 20.06
CA ASN A 57 -25.42 -51.20 20.98
C ASN A 57 -25.61 -50.46 22.31
N TRP A 58 -26.78 -49.87 22.56
CA TRP A 58 -27.03 -49.11 23.78
C TRP A 58 -27.19 -50.10 24.94
N LYS A 59 -26.49 -49.85 26.04
CA LYS A 59 -26.55 -50.70 27.23
C LYS A 59 -27.43 -50.00 28.27
N PRO A 60 -28.16 -50.76 29.11
CA PRO A 60 -28.75 -50.20 30.32
C PRO A 60 -27.69 -49.47 31.13
N LEU A 61 -28.09 -48.40 31.82
CA LEU A 61 -27.20 -47.64 32.69
C LEU A 61 -26.48 -48.56 33.69
N ALA A 62 -25.17 -48.39 33.84
CA ALA A 62 -24.40 -49.23 34.75
C ALA A 62 -24.81 -49.00 36.21
N LYS A 63 -24.81 -50.06 37.03
CA LYS A 63 -25.20 -50.00 38.45
C LYS A 63 -24.37 -48.98 39.23
N SER A 64 -23.07 -48.85 38.92
CA SER A 64 -22.19 -47.84 39.55
C SER A 64 -22.61 -46.41 39.24
N SER A 65 -23.10 -46.15 38.03
CA SER A 65 -23.63 -44.83 37.63
C SER A 65 -24.93 -44.53 38.34
N LEU A 66 -25.79 -45.54 38.51
CA LEU A 66 -27.05 -45.41 39.24
C LEU A 66 -26.80 -45.12 40.73
N LEU A 67 -25.85 -45.81 41.36
CA LEU A 67 -25.41 -45.52 42.73
C LEU A 67 -24.82 -44.11 42.87
N ALA A 68 -24.06 -43.65 41.87
CA ALA A 68 -23.53 -42.27 41.88
C ALA A 68 -24.66 -41.22 41.80
N LEU A 69 -25.69 -41.47 40.97
CA LEU A 69 -26.88 -40.61 40.90
C LEU A 69 -27.68 -40.65 42.20
N GLU A 70 -27.86 -41.83 42.79
CA GLU A 70 -28.54 -42.00 44.08
C GLU A 70 -27.83 -41.21 45.18
N ASN A 71 -26.50 -41.31 45.27
CA ASN A 71 -25.70 -40.56 46.23
C ASN A 71 -25.79 -39.05 45.99
N MET A 72 -25.73 -38.60 44.74
CA MET A 72 -25.84 -37.18 44.40
C MET A 72 -27.21 -36.62 44.79
N LEU A 73 -28.30 -37.33 44.45
CA LEU A 73 -29.66 -36.96 44.84
C LEU A 73 -29.82 -36.99 46.36
N GLY A 74 -29.24 -37.99 47.04
CA GLY A 74 -29.22 -38.07 48.50
C GLY A 74 -28.58 -36.84 49.14
N LEU A 75 -27.40 -36.43 48.66
CA LEU A 75 -26.70 -35.23 49.13
C LEU A 75 -27.50 -33.95 48.85
N SER A 76 -28.09 -33.83 47.66
CA SER A 76 -28.94 -32.69 47.30
C SER A 76 -30.20 -32.62 48.18
N MET A 77 -30.87 -33.74 48.43
CA MET A 77 -32.03 -33.79 49.33
C MET A 77 -31.65 -33.42 50.75
N LEU A 78 -30.52 -33.92 51.28
CA LEU A 78 -30.02 -33.54 52.60
C LEU A 78 -29.73 -32.04 52.69
N SER A 79 -29.13 -31.44 51.65
CA SER A 79 -28.87 -30.00 51.58
C SER A 79 -30.18 -29.18 51.61
N VAL A 80 -31.18 -29.59 50.84
CA VAL A 80 -32.50 -28.92 50.81
C VAL A 80 -33.23 -29.08 52.15
N LEU A 81 -33.20 -30.27 52.75
CA LEU A 81 -33.84 -30.54 54.04
C LEU A 81 -33.14 -29.83 55.21
N ALA A 82 -31.82 -29.62 55.12
CA ALA A 82 -31.08 -28.82 56.08
C ALA A 82 -31.52 -27.35 56.09
N LEU A 83 -31.89 -26.80 54.92
CA LEU A 83 -32.32 -25.42 54.75
C LEU A 83 -33.80 -25.20 55.14
N LYS A 84 -34.64 -26.24 55.05
CA LYS A 84 -36.07 -26.17 55.39
C LYS A 84 -36.28 -26.23 56.90
N SER A 85 -36.98 -25.25 57.51
CA SER A 85 -37.16 -25.16 58.98
C SER A 85 -38.42 -25.82 59.54
N LYS A 86 -39.46 -26.05 58.72
CA LYS A 86 -40.76 -26.66 59.11
C LYS A 86 -41.10 -27.86 58.20
N GLU A 87 -41.90 -28.84 58.64
CA GLU A 87 -42.39 -29.97 57.81
C GLU A 87 -41.29 -30.79 57.10
N LYS A 88 -40.17 -31.06 57.80
CA LYS A 88 -39.03 -31.80 57.23
C LYS A 88 -39.40 -33.25 56.84
N GLU A 89 -40.19 -33.92 57.67
CA GLU A 89 -40.51 -35.34 57.49
C GLU A 89 -41.41 -35.59 56.26
N GLU A 90 -42.46 -34.77 56.07
CA GLU A 90 -43.33 -34.86 54.90
C GLU A 90 -42.60 -34.53 53.60
N SER A 91 -41.73 -33.50 53.65
CA SER A 91 -40.88 -33.13 52.52
C SER A 91 -39.90 -34.23 52.18
N GLN A 92 -39.30 -34.88 53.18
CA GLN A 92 -38.39 -35.99 52.97
C GLN A 92 -39.12 -37.19 52.35
N LYS A 93 -40.34 -37.51 52.80
CA LYS A 93 -41.17 -38.58 52.20
C LYS A 93 -41.46 -38.28 50.73
N HIS A 94 -41.84 -37.05 50.41
CA HIS A 94 -42.11 -36.65 49.02
C HIS A 94 -40.85 -36.71 48.14
N LEU A 95 -39.73 -36.18 48.63
CA LEU A 95 -38.46 -36.19 47.91
C LEU A 95 -37.93 -37.61 47.69
N ASN A 96 -38.09 -38.51 48.67
CA ASN A 96 -37.73 -39.93 48.52
C ASN A 96 -38.58 -40.60 47.43
N LEU A 97 -39.88 -40.35 47.39
CA LEU A 97 -40.76 -40.88 46.33
C LEU A 97 -40.30 -40.38 44.94
N LEU A 98 -39.98 -39.09 44.82
CA LEU A 98 -39.48 -38.51 43.57
C LEU A 98 -38.13 -39.12 43.17
N ARG A 99 -37.20 -39.28 44.13
CA ARG A 99 -35.91 -39.92 43.92
C ARG A 99 -36.10 -41.34 43.37
N ASP A 100 -36.94 -42.14 44.01
CA ASP A 100 -37.12 -43.55 43.65
C ASP A 100 -37.77 -43.68 42.26
N GLN A 101 -38.76 -42.85 41.95
CA GLN A 101 -39.36 -42.79 40.61
C GLN A 101 -38.35 -42.34 39.54
N PHE A 102 -37.51 -41.37 39.86
CA PHE A 102 -36.47 -40.89 38.96
C PHE A 102 -35.42 -41.96 38.69
N LEU A 103 -34.93 -42.64 39.73
CA LEU A 103 -33.96 -43.72 39.61
C LEU A 103 -34.52 -44.92 38.84
N ALA A 104 -35.80 -45.26 39.04
CA ALA A 104 -36.48 -46.30 38.27
C ALA A 104 -36.52 -45.97 36.77
N LYS A 105 -36.80 -44.71 36.41
CA LYS A 105 -36.75 -44.26 35.01
C LYS A 105 -35.31 -44.32 34.48
N CYS A 106 -34.33 -43.89 35.26
CA CYS A 106 -32.92 -43.92 34.86
C CYS A 106 -32.37 -45.33 34.63
N ALA A 107 -32.83 -46.31 35.40
CA ALA A 107 -32.48 -47.72 35.21
C ALA A 107 -32.98 -48.28 33.86
N GLN A 108 -34.10 -47.76 33.35
CA GLN A 108 -34.69 -48.15 32.07
C GLN A 108 -34.08 -47.39 30.88
N LEU A 109 -33.34 -46.30 31.13
CA LEU A 109 -32.66 -45.56 30.08
C LEU A 109 -31.51 -46.38 29.52
N SER A 110 -31.61 -46.69 28.23
CA SER A 110 -30.50 -47.22 27.46
C SER A 110 -29.57 -46.06 27.12
N VAL A 111 -28.28 -46.21 27.42
CA VAL A 111 -27.26 -45.20 27.15
C VAL A 111 -26.21 -45.75 26.18
N PRO A 112 -25.65 -44.91 25.30
CA PRO A 112 -24.51 -45.31 24.48
C PRO A 112 -23.35 -45.81 25.36
N PRO A 113 -22.68 -46.91 24.99
CA PRO A 113 -21.56 -47.43 25.76
C PRO A 113 -20.40 -46.44 25.71
N ARG A 114 -20.20 -45.69 26.78
CA ARG A 114 -19.07 -44.77 26.93
C ARG A 114 -17.81 -45.58 27.19
N LYS A 115 -16.84 -45.54 26.28
CA LYS A 115 -15.48 -46.07 26.52
C LYS A 115 -14.71 -45.03 27.33
N PRO A 116 -14.10 -45.36 28.48
CA PRO A 116 -13.32 -44.41 29.29
C PRO A 116 -12.21 -43.68 28.51
N GLY A 117 -11.63 -44.33 27.50
CA GLY A 117 -10.65 -43.71 26.60
C GLY A 117 -11.22 -42.51 25.83
N ASP A 118 -12.51 -42.52 25.49
CA ASP A 118 -13.16 -41.43 24.75
C ASP A 118 -13.17 -40.12 25.56
N ILE A 119 -13.34 -40.21 26.88
CA ILE A 119 -13.28 -39.05 27.78
C ILE A 119 -11.85 -38.50 27.87
N MET A 120 -10.84 -39.38 27.91
CA MET A 120 -9.43 -38.98 27.90
C MET A 120 -9.03 -38.33 26.58
N HIS A 121 -9.55 -38.82 25.44
CA HIS A 121 -9.33 -38.22 24.13
C HIS A 121 -9.96 -36.82 24.03
N VAL A 122 -11.19 -36.64 24.53
CA VAL A 122 -11.86 -35.33 24.59
C VAL A 122 -11.07 -34.35 25.49
N SER A 123 -10.58 -34.81 26.64
CA SER A 123 -9.76 -33.99 27.54
C SER A 123 -8.43 -33.56 26.89
N HIS A 124 -7.76 -34.49 26.20
CA HIS A 124 -6.52 -34.17 25.47
C HIS A 124 -6.78 -33.19 24.31
N GLN A 125 -7.85 -33.40 23.54
CA GLN A 125 -8.24 -32.51 22.46
C GLN A 125 -8.56 -31.10 22.97
N PHE A 126 -9.28 -30.98 24.09
CA PHE A 126 -9.55 -29.70 24.74
C PHE A 126 -8.28 -28.97 25.15
N ARG A 127 -7.30 -29.68 25.73
CA ARG A 127 -6.00 -29.08 26.10
C ARG A 127 -5.20 -28.63 24.89
N ALA A 128 -5.21 -29.41 23.80
CA ALA A 128 -4.54 -29.04 22.55
C ALA A 128 -5.19 -27.80 21.91
N GLU A 129 -6.53 -27.75 21.90
CA GLU A 129 -7.28 -26.62 21.36
C GLU A 129 -7.09 -25.36 22.19
N ARG A 130 -7.06 -25.48 23.52
CA ARG A 130 -6.73 -24.35 24.40
C ARG A 130 -5.36 -23.77 24.08
N LYS A 131 -4.33 -24.61 23.94
CA LYS A 131 -2.97 -24.15 23.59
C LYS A 131 -2.93 -23.44 22.24
N LYS A 132 -3.65 -23.97 21.24
CA LYS A 132 -3.78 -23.31 19.92
C LYS A 132 -4.49 -21.96 20.03
N SER A 133 -5.57 -21.89 20.80
CA SER A 133 -6.32 -20.65 21.04
C SER A 133 -5.45 -19.60 21.76
N GLU A 134 -4.71 -19.99 22.79
CA GLU A 134 -3.80 -19.09 23.51
C GLU A 134 -2.67 -18.58 22.60
N HIS A 135 -2.11 -19.44 21.75
CA HIS A 135 -1.12 -19.03 20.76
C HIS A 135 -1.73 -18.06 19.73
N GLY A 136 -2.91 -18.38 19.18
CA GLY A 136 -3.63 -17.51 18.25
C GLY A 136 -3.96 -16.14 18.87
N ARG A 137 -4.35 -16.10 20.14
CA ARG A 137 -4.58 -14.85 20.88
C ARG A 137 -3.32 -13.99 20.93
N LYS A 138 -2.17 -14.59 21.29
CA LYS A 138 -0.88 -13.87 21.33
C LYS A 138 -0.46 -13.36 19.94
N SER A 139 -0.67 -14.16 18.90
CA SER A 139 -0.39 -13.73 17.53
C SER A 139 -1.28 -12.58 17.08
N LEU A 140 -2.56 -12.58 17.48
CA LEU A 140 -3.49 -11.50 17.18
C LEU A 140 -3.16 -10.21 17.95
N GLU A 141 -2.79 -10.33 19.22
CA GLU A 141 -2.30 -9.23 20.06
C GLU A 141 -1.06 -8.57 19.44
N ALA A 142 -0.07 -9.37 19.01
CA ALA A 142 1.11 -8.85 18.32
C ALA A 142 0.76 -8.17 16.97
N LEU A 143 -0.23 -8.69 16.24
CA LEU A 143 -0.68 -8.07 14.99
C LEU A 143 -1.37 -6.72 15.26
N GLU A 144 -2.19 -6.65 16.30
CA GLU A 144 -2.86 -5.41 16.71
C GLU A 144 -1.85 -4.32 17.10
N GLU A 145 -0.82 -4.68 17.86
CA GLU A 145 0.28 -3.77 18.20
C GLU A 145 1.01 -3.25 16.96
N ASN A 146 1.31 -4.14 16.01
CA ASN A 146 1.95 -3.75 14.74
C ASN A 146 1.06 -2.80 13.93
N VAL A 147 -0.24 -3.10 13.81
CA VAL A 147 -1.17 -2.22 13.10
C VAL A 147 -1.24 -0.85 13.78
N ARG A 148 -1.32 -0.81 15.11
CA ARG A 148 -1.32 0.44 15.88
C ARG A 148 -0.04 1.24 15.65
N SER A 149 1.12 0.58 15.62
CA SER A 149 2.39 1.23 15.29
C SER A 149 2.40 1.80 13.88
N ILE A 150 1.91 1.06 12.89
CA ILE A 150 1.86 1.53 11.49
C ILE A 150 0.92 2.73 11.36
N VAL A 151 -0.25 2.69 12.00
CA VAL A 151 -1.20 3.81 12.01
C VAL A 151 -0.56 5.05 12.62
N SER A 152 0.09 4.93 13.79
CA SER A 152 0.80 6.05 14.40
C SER A 152 1.86 6.65 13.47
N THR A 153 2.65 5.81 12.79
CA THR A 153 3.65 6.32 11.84
C THR A 153 3.02 6.98 10.62
N LEU A 154 1.85 6.51 10.18
CA LEU A 154 1.13 7.09 9.05
C LEU A 154 0.55 8.47 9.41
N GLU A 155 -0.03 8.59 10.61
CA GLU A 155 -0.53 9.86 11.15
C GLU A 155 0.63 10.89 11.29
N GLU A 156 1.80 10.47 11.78
CA GLU A 156 2.99 11.33 11.83
C GLU A 156 3.44 11.80 10.43
N MET A 157 3.42 10.90 9.45
CA MET A 157 3.76 11.24 8.06
C MET A 157 2.74 12.19 7.42
N GLU A 158 1.45 12.04 7.74
CA GLU A 158 0.38 12.94 7.28
C GLU A 158 0.62 14.36 7.80
N VAL A 159 0.91 14.51 9.10
CA VAL A 159 1.26 15.81 9.70
C VAL A 159 2.51 16.42 9.04
N GLN A 160 3.53 15.60 8.72
CA GLN A 160 4.71 16.08 8.01
C GLN A 160 4.39 16.55 6.58
N MET A 161 3.55 15.82 5.87
CA MET A 161 3.11 16.15 4.52
C MET A 161 2.33 17.46 4.49
N ASP A 162 1.37 17.65 5.40
CA ASP A 162 0.62 18.90 5.54
C ASP A 162 1.55 20.09 5.84
N GLY A 163 2.53 19.88 6.74
CA GLY A 163 3.53 20.89 7.06
C GLY A 163 4.45 21.24 5.87
N LEU A 164 4.76 20.28 5.00
CA LEU A 164 5.52 20.50 3.77
C LEU A 164 4.68 21.22 2.72
N GLU A 165 3.41 20.84 2.56
CA GLU A 165 2.48 21.50 1.63
C GLU A 165 2.31 22.97 1.99
N GLU A 166 2.14 23.28 3.29
CA GLU A 166 2.03 24.67 3.75
C GLU A 166 3.31 25.47 3.47
N LYS A 167 4.49 24.87 3.69
CA LYS A 167 5.77 25.51 3.32
C LYS A 167 5.85 25.76 1.82
N CYS A 168 5.45 24.81 0.99
CA CYS A 168 5.39 24.97 -0.46
C CYS A 168 4.39 26.06 -0.87
N ARG A 169 3.26 26.21 -0.18
CA ARG A 169 2.29 27.29 -0.39
C ARG A 169 2.91 28.65 -0.08
N ILE A 170 3.56 28.79 1.08
CA ILE A 170 4.24 30.03 1.48
C ILE A 170 5.35 30.40 0.50
N MET A 171 6.18 29.44 0.08
CA MET A 171 7.25 29.70 -0.89
C MET A 171 6.72 30.14 -2.25
N ARG A 172 5.62 29.54 -2.73
CA ARG A 172 4.96 29.97 -3.96
C ARG A 172 4.48 31.42 -3.88
N HIS A 173 3.83 31.80 -2.77
CA HIS A 173 3.38 33.18 -2.57
C HIS A 173 4.54 34.17 -2.54
N LYS A 174 5.63 33.83 -1.82
CA LYS A 174 6.85 34.67 -1.79
C LYS A 174 7.48 34.81 -3.18
N LEU A 175 7.51 33.73 -3.96
CA LEU A 175 8.04 33.76 -5.31
C LEU A 175 7.20 34.67 -6.22
N GLU A 176 5.87 34.59 -6.11
CA GLU A 176 4.94 35.45 -6.84
C GLU A 176 5.13 36.92 -6.47
N GLU A 177 5.26 37.26 -5.18
CA GLU A 177 5.57 38.63 -4.74
C GLU A 177 6.90 39.15 -5.30
N GLU A 178 7.95 38.33 -5.31
CA GLU A 178 9.25 38.72 -5.86
C GLU A 178 9.22 38.84 -7.39
N GLU A 179 8.44 38.00 -8.07
CA GLU A 179 8.23 38.11 -9.51
C GLU A 179 7.49 39.42 -9.86
N ASP A 180 6.45 39.77 -9.10
CA ASP A 180 5.72 41.02 -9.30
C ASP A 180 6.59 42.24 -9.03
N LYS A 181 7.41 42.23 -7.97
CA LYS A 181 8.42 43.28 -7.73
C LYS A 181 9.39 43.39 -8.91
N ALA A 182 9.92 42.26 -9.40
CA ALA A 182 10.83 42.24 -10.54
C ALA A 182 10.18 42.81 -11.81
N ARG A 183 8.90 42.49 -12.06
CA ARG A 183 8.12 43.06 -13.17
C ARG A 183 7.95 44.57 -13.02
N GLU A 184 7.67 45.07 -11.82
CA GLU A 184 7.61 46.52 -11.56
C GLU A 184 8.96 47.20 -11.81
N PHE A 185 10.06 46.62 -11.33
CA PHE A 185 11.41 47.12 -11.61
C PHE A 185 11.74 47.13 -13.10
N LEU A 186 11.36 46.10 -13.84
CA LEU A 186 11.55 46.03 -15.29
C LEU A 186 10.71 47.09 -16.01
N GLN A 187 9.45 47.29 -15.65
CA GLN A 187 8.60 48.36 -16.21
C GLN A 187 9.17 49.76 -15.92
N LEU A 188 9.67 50.00 -14.69
CA LEU A 188 10.37 51.23 -14.35
C LEU A 188 11.65 51.39 -15.17
N SER A 189 12.38 50.29 -15.40
CA SER A 189 13.58 50.30 -16.24
C SER A 189 13.22 50.61 -17.70
N GLU A 190 12.15 50.07 -18.27
CA GLU A 190 11.71 50.43 -19.64
C GLU A 190 11.37 51.93 -19.75
N GLN A 191 10.89 52.56 -18.67
CA GLN A 191 10.66 54.01 -18.62
C GLN A 191 11.92 54.84 -18.33
N THR A 192 13.00 54.23 -17.83
CA THR A 192 14.21 54.93 -17.34
C THR A 192 15.52 54.47 -18.01
N VAL A 193 15.48 53.46 -18.88
CA VAL A 193 16.54 53.06 -19.82
C VAL A 193 16.74 54.25 -20.73
N LEU A 194 17.67 55.10 -20.29
CA LEU A 194 18.14 56.33 -20.91
C LEU A 194 16.98 57.10 -21.55
N ARG A 195 16.43 58.13 -20.87
CA ARG A 195 15.48 59.11 -21.46
C ARG A 195 16.12 59.88 -22.63
N LEU A 196 16.54 59.16 -23.64
CA LEU A 196 17.05 59.61 -24.90
C LEU A 196 15.81 59.87 -25.73
N PRO A 197 15.69 61.05 -26.35
CA PRO A 197 14.71 61.25 -27.38
C PRO A 197 14.80 60.10 -28.37
N ALA A 198 13.66 59.49 -28.71
CA ALA A 198 13.62 58.55 -29.81
C ALA A 198 14.25 59.24 -31.02
N LEU A 199 15.38 58.70 -31.51
CA LEU A 199 16.01 59.22 -32.71
C LEU A 199 14.93 59.18 -33.80
N PRO A 200 14.60 60.32 -34.44
CA PRO A 200 13.61 60.31 -35.49
C PRO A 200 14.03 59.26 -36.51
N SER A 201 13.16 58.29 -36.77
CA SER A 201 13.38 57.30 -37.83
C SER A 201 13.52 58.08 -39.11
N ARG A 202 14.77 58.22 -39.58
CA ARG A 202 15.08 58.99 -40.76
C ARG A 202 14.24 58.46 -41.91
N PRO A 203 13.40 59.28 -42.56
CA PRO A 203 12.64 58.80 -43.71
C PRO A 203 13.64 58.31 -44.77
N ALA A 204 13.41 57.12 -45.33
CA ALA A 204 14.30 56.48 -46.30
C ALA A 204 14.59 57.32 -47.57
N SER A 205 13.89 58.45 -47.72
CA SER A 205 14.01 59.42 -48.80
C SER A 205 15.01 60.55 -48.54
N GLU A 206 15.50 60.74 -47.31
CA GLU A 206 16.46 61.81 -47.04
C GLU A 206 17.89 61.36 -47.37
N PRO A 207 18.59 62.06 -48.30
CA PRO A 207 19.96 61.71 -48.63
C PRO A 207 20.81 61.78 -47.38
N THR A 208 21.72 60.82 -47.20
CA THR A 208 22.59 60.81 -46.02
C THR A 208 23.37 62.14 -45.90
N LEU A 209 23.71 62.57 -44.68
CA LEU A 209 24.50 63.81 -44.49
C LEU A 209 25.81 63.74 -45.29
N GLN A 210 26.34 62.53 -45.42
CA GLN A 210 27.42 62.16 -46.34
C GLN A 210 27.08 62.45 -47.81
N GLU A 211 25.96 61.97 -48.36
CA GLU A 211 25.55 62.30 -49.74
C GLU A 211 25.34 63.80 -49.96
N HIS A 212 24.85 64.53 -48.96
CA HIS A 212 24.70 65.98 -49.05
C HIS A 212 26.05 66.69 -49.07
N LEU A 213 26.99 66.31 -48.19
CA LEU A 213 28.35 66.83 -48.19
C LEU A 213 29.10 66.50 -49.49
N MET A 214 28.94 65.28 -50.01
CA MET A 214 29.56 64.85 -51.27
C MET A 214 29.01 65.61 -52.49
N LYS A 215 27.80 66.19 -52.42
CA LYS A 215 27.28 67.09 -53.45
C LYS A 215 27.85 68.51 -53.39
N MET A 216 28.35 68.94 -52.23
CA MET A 216 28.89 70.30 -52.03
C MET A 216 30.41 70.39 -52.21
N VAL A 217 31.12 69.27 -52.21
CA VAL A 217 32.59 69.22 -52.30
C VAL A 217 33.08 69.15 -53.76
N PRO A 218 34.07 69.96 -54.17
CA PRO A 218 34.73 69.81 -55.47
C PRO A 218 35.56 68.52 -55.51
N ASP A 219 35.27 67.64 -56.48
CA ASP A 219 35.87 66.30 -56.66
C ASP A 219 35.73 65.33 -55.45
N PRO A 220 34.53 64.79 -55.22
CA PRO A 220 34.24 63.85 -54.13
C PRO A 220 35.18 62.63 -54.03
N PRO A 221 35.57 61.94 -55.12
CA PRO A 221 36.43 60.77 -55.02
C PRO A 221 37.86 61.10 -54.58
N ALA A 222 38.36 62.31 -54.82
CA ALA A 222 39.67 62.72 -54.32
C ALA A 222 39.67 62.92 -52.79
N VAL A 223 38.61 63.53 -52.25
CA VAL A 223 38.48 63.76 -50.81
C VAL A 223 38.28 62.45 -50.04
N VAL A 224 37.50 61.51 -50.59
CA VAL A 224 37.34 60.18 -49.98
C VAL A 224 38.67 59.42 -49.94
N ARG A 225 39.46 59.46 -51.02
CA ARG A 225 40.80 58.85 -51.03
C ARG A 225 41.73 59.49 -50.00
N ALA A 226 41.74 60.82 -49.91
CA ALA A 226 42.56 61.55 -48.95
C ALA A 226 42.19 61.21 -47.49
N LEU A 227 40.89 61.09 -47.19
CA LEU A 227 40.41 60.65 -45.88
C LEU A 227 40.77 59.20 -45.58
N HIS A 228 40.73 58.30 -46.56
CA HIS A 228 41.14 56.91 -46.39
C HIS A 228 42.64 56.74 -46.15
N THR A 229 43.47 57.63 -46.68
CA THR A 229 44.92 57.66 -46.40
C THR A 229 45.29 58.43 -45.14
N ALA A 230 44.32 59.06 -44.46
CA ALA A 230 44.60 59.83 -43.25
C ALA A 230 44.84 58.88 -42.06
N PRO A 231 45.93 59.04 -41.29
CA PRO A 231 46.28 58.14 -40.19
C PRO A 231 45.20 58.11 -39.10
N VAL A 232 44.48 59.23 -38.91
CA VAL A 232 43.37 59.34 -37.95
C VAL A 232 42.24 58.36 -38.26
N LEU A 233 42.01 58.00 -39.53
CA LEU A 233 40.95 57.06 -39.89
C LEU A 233 41.31 55.62 -39.52
N GLU A 234 42.60 55.25 -39.55
CA GLU A 234 43.05 53.93 -39.10
C GLU A 234 42.81 53.75 -37.60
N ASP A 235 43.12 54.77 -36.79
CA ASP A 235 42.87 54.77 -35.35
C ASP A 235 41.37 54.64 -35.04
N VAL A 236 40.53 55.40 -35.74
CA VAL A 236 39.07 55.34 -35.59
C VAL A 236 38.52 53.98 -36.03
N ARG A 237 39.06 53.40 -37.10
CA ARG A 237 38.67 52.06 -37.55
C ARG A 237 39.04 51.00 -36.52
N ALA A 238 40.25 51.03 -35.99
CA ALA A 238 40.69 50.12 -34.93
C ALA A 238 39.84 50.26 -33.66
N PHE A 239 39.48 51.49 -33.29
CA PHE A 239 38.58 51.76 -32.17
C PHE A 239 37.18 51.17 -32.38
N LEU A 240 36.59 51.37 -33.56
CA LEU A 240 35.27 50.82 -33.89
C LEU A 240 35.29 49.28 -33.93
N GLU A 241 36.34 48.67 -34.48
CA GLU A 241 36.51 47.21 -34.46
C GLU A 241 36.63 46.67 -33.04
N LEU A 242 37.34 47.37 -32.16
CA LEU A 242 37.45 47.01 -30.75
C LEU A 242 36.09 47.11 -30.05
N ALA A 243 35.35 48.18 -30.30
CA ALA A 243 34.02 48.39 -29.72
C ALA A 243 33.04 47.28 -30.14
N HIS A 244 33.03 46.91 -31.43
CA HIS A 244 32.20 45.80 -31.91
C HIS A 244 32.56 44.46 -31.27
N LYS A 245 33.86 44.15 -31.16
CA LYS A 245 34.32 42.93 -30.45
C LYS A 245 33.88 42.90 -29.00
N GLN A 246 33.89 44.05 -28.31
CA GLN A 246 33.41 44.13 -26.92
C GLN A 246 31.90 43.92 -26.82
N VAL A 247 31.12 44.50 -27.73
CA VAL A 247 29.66 44.30 -27.77
C VAL A 247 29.32 42.83 -28.05
N ASP A 248 30.00 42.21 -29.01
CA ASP A 248 29.79 40.80 -29.35
C ASP A 248 30.17 39.88 -28.17
N ALA A 249 31.25 40.20 -27.45
CA ALA A 249 31.66 39.45 -26.26
C ALA A 249 30.63 39.56 -25.12
N VAL A 250 30.05 40.75 -24.91
CA VAL A 250 29.00 40.97 -23.90
C VAL A 250 27.71 40.25 -24.29
N GLN A 251 27.33 40.25 -25.57
CA GLN A 251 26.16 39.51 -26.07
C GLN A 251 26.35 37.99 -25.97
N ALA A 252 27.55 37.48 -26.21
CA ALA A 252 27.86 36.05 -26.04
C ALA A 252 27.80 35.63 -24.56
N ALA A 253 28.41 36.41 -23.66
CA ALA A 253 28.36 36.13 -22.22
C ALA A 253 26.93 36.16 -21.64
N HIS A 254 26.05 37.00 -22.20
CA HIS A 254 24.65 37.06 -21.78
C HIS A 254 23.82 35.86 -22.26
N ARG A 255 24.21 35.21 -23.37
CA ARG A 255 23.57 33.97 -23.85
C ARG A 255 23.98 32.74 -23.04
N ASP A 256 25.22 32.70 -22.55
CA ASP A 256 25.73 31.56 -21.78
C ASP A 256 25.22 31.55 -20.33
N THR A 257 24.83 32.71 -19.78
CA THR A 257 24.28 32.85 -18.41
C THR A 257 22.77 32.57 -18.32
N ALA A 258 22.08 32.34 -19.44
CA ALA A 258 20.66 32.02 -19.49
C ALA A 258 20.37 30.50 -19.60
N LEU A 259 21.40 29.65 -19.49
CA LEU A 259 21.32 28.19 -19.66
C LEU A 259 21.71 27.37 -18.42
N ASP A 260 21.94 28.02 -17.28
CA ASP A 260 22.01 27.38 -15.95
C ASP A 260 20.81 27.81 -15.08
#